data_AF-A0A845R1K6-F1
#
_entry.id   AF-A0A845R1K6-F1
#
_cell.length_a   1.000
_cell.length_b   1.000
_cell.length_c   1.000
_cell.angle_alpha   90.00
_cell.angle_beta   90.00
_cell.angle_gamma   90.00
#
_symmetry.space_group_name_H-M   'P 1'
#
loop_
_entity.id
_entity.type
_entity.pdbx_description
1 polymer ?
#
loop_
_entity_poly.entity_id
_entity_poly.type
_entity_poly.pdbx_seq_one_letter_code
_entity_poly.pdbx_strand_id
1 'polypeptide(L)' 'MGRRFVGAIFCLISAILFASRYIASAIFLSSATVYDKELFEAALENIGIPLLWLSITSLIVGVLYLIWAEVINPKENLEI' A
#
# COMPACT_ATOMS: atom_id res chain seq x y z
N MET A 1 23.77 -2.42 2.92
CA MET A 1 22.32 -2.67 3.11
C MET A 1 21.62 -2.43 1.78
N GLY A 2 21.03 -3.46 1.18
CA GLY A 2 20.63 -3.43 -0.23
C GLY A 2 19.43 -2.53 -0.50
N ARG A 3 19.53 -1.69 -1.54
CA ARG A 3 18.45 -0.87 -2.12
C ARG A 3 17.15 -1.68 -2.38
N ARG A 4 17.31 -3.00 -2.56
CA ARG A 4 16.28 -4.05 -2.64
C ARG A 4 15.36 -4.09 -1.41
N PHE A 5 15.93 -3.98 -0.22
CA PHE A 5 15.21 -4.06 1.06
C PHE A 5 14.36 -2.81 1.30
N VAL A 6 14.87 -1.64 0.87
CA VAL A 6 14.14 -0.36 0.94
C VAL A 6 12.90 -0.41 0.05
N GLY A 7 13.03 -0.90 -1.19
CA GLY A 7 11.87 -1.06 -2.10
C GLY A 7 10.85 -2.07 -1.58
N ALA A 8 11.29 -3.19 -1.01
CA ALA A 8 10.40 -4.20 -0.42
C ALA A 8 9.63 -3.66 0.79
N ILE A 9 10.28 -2.91 1.68
CA ILE A 9 9.64 -2.27 2.83
C ILE A 9 8.59 -1.25 2.37
N PHE A 10 8.89 -0.44 1.35
CA PHE A 10 7.95 0.53 0.82
C PHE A 10 6.70 -0.14 0.23
N CYS A 11 6.86 -1.25 -0.49
CA CYS A 11 5.75 -2.06 -0.99
C CYS A 11 4.92 -2.65 0.16
N LEU A 12 5.57 -3.16 1.21
CA LEU A 12 4.91 -3.69 2.41
C LEU A 12 4.12 -2.61 3.14
N ILE A 13 4.68 -1.40 3.30
CA ILE A 13 3.99 -0.23 3.87
C ILE A 13 2.76 0.13 3.05
N SER A 14 2.86 0.10 1.71
CA SER A 14 1.72 0.34 0.82
C SER A 14 0.60 -0.68 1.01
N ALA A 15 0.93 -1.97 1.14
CA ALA A 15 -0.04 -3.04 1.40
C ALA A 15 -0.73 -2.85 2.77
N ILE A 16 0.03 -2.45 3.80
CA ILE A 16 -0.52 -2.16 5.13
C ILE A 16 -1.47 -0.95 5.09
N LEU A 17 -1.10 0.13 4.37
CA LEU A 17 -1.95 1.31 4.16
C LEU A 17 -3.25 0.96 3.41
N PHE A 18 -3.19 0.05 2.46
CA PHE A 18 -4.38 -0.42 1.76
C PHE A 18 -5.27 -1.26 2.69
N ALA A 19 -4.69 -2.19 3.44
CA ALA A 19 -5.42 -3.02 4.40
C ALA A 19 -6.05 -2.20 5.54
N SER A 20 -5.35 -1.16 6.03
CA SER A 20 -5.84 -0.31 7.11
C SER A 20 -7.11 0.46 6.73
N ARG A 21 -7.28 0.83 5.44
CA ARG A 21 -8.53 1.41 4.92
C ARG A 21 -9.73 0.47 5.12
N TYR A 22 -9.56 -0.81 4.79
CA TYR A 22 -10.61 -1.82 4.94
C TYR A 22 -10.89 -2.12 6.42
N ILE A 23 -9.83 -2.20 7.24
CA ILE A 23 -9.96 -2.41 8.69
C ILE A 23 -10.67 -1.22 9.35
N ALA A 24 -10.32 0.02 9.01
CA ALA A 24 -10.98 1.22 9.54
C ALA A 24 -12.46 1.27 9.18
N SER A 25 -12.80 0.95 7.92
CA SER A 25 -14.19 0.88 7.47
C SER A 25 -14.96 -0.24 8.18
N ALA A 26 -14.33 -1.39 8.41
CA ALA A 26 -14.92 -2.51 9.15
C ALA A 26 -15.15 -2.19 10.64
N ILE A 27 -14.23 -1.46 11.28
CA ILE A 27 -14.39 -1.00 12.67
C ILE A 27 -15.53 0.02 12.76
N PHE A 28 -15.59 0.97 11.82
CA PHE A 28 -16.67 1.95 11.76
C PHE A 28 -18.03 1.28 11.57
N LEU A 29 -18.10 0.28 10.69
CA LEU A 29 -19.31 -0.52 10.47
C LEU A 29 -19.65 -1.43 11.66
N SER A 30 -18.66 -1.96 12.38
CA SER A 30 -18.88 -2.75 13.60
C SER A 30 -19.55 -1.94 14.70
N SER A 31 -19.34 -0.61 14.72
CA SER A 31 -20.03 0.30 15.62
C SER A 31 -21.43 0.70 15.12
N ALA A 32 -21.78 0.42 13.87
CA ALA A 32 -23.09 0.71 13.30
C ALA A 32 -24.07 -0.44 13.57
N THR A 33 -25.24 -0.11 14.09
CA THR A 33 -26.32 -1.07 14.42
C THR A 33 -27.04 -1.64 13.19
N VAL A 34 -26.74 -1.13 11.99
CA VAL A 34 -27.32 -1.54 10.71
C VAL A 34 -26.18 -1.84 9.73
N TYR A 35 -26.05 -3.10 9.32
CA TYR A 35 -25.07 -3.55 8.31
C TYR A 35 -25.57 -3.20 6.92
N ASP A 36 -25.58 -1.92 6.58
CA ASP A 36 -25.99 -1.45 5.26
C ASP A 36 -24.79 -1.25 4.35
N LYS A 37 -24.89 -1.77 3.11
CA LYS A 37 -23.81 -1.67 2.11
C LYS A 37 -23.51 -0.22 1.75
N GLU A 38 -24.53 0.63 1.75
CA GLU A 38 -24.40 2.07 1.51
C GLU A 38 -23.58 2.78 2.58
N LEU A 39 -23.74 2.42 3.86
CA LEU A 39 -22.95 3.02 4.95
C LEU A 39 -21.48 2.62 4.86
N PHE A 40 -21.20 1.38 4.45
CA PHE A 40 -19.83 0.92 4.20
C PHE A 40 -19.22 1.62 2.98
N GLU A 41 -19.96 1.79 1.89
CA GLU A 41 -19.50 2.54 0.71
C GLU A 41 -19.26 4.03 1.04
N ALA A 42 -20.16 4.67 1.77
CA ALA A 42 -20.01 6.07 2.19
C ALA A 42 -18.81 6.27 3.14
N ALA A 43 -18.56 5.31 4.04
CA ALA A 43 -17.35 5.31 4.88
C ALA A 43 -16.09 5.03 4.04
N LEU A 44 -16.17 4.13 3.05
CA LEU A 44 -15.09 3.86 2.11
C LEU A 44 -14.77 5.07 1.24
N GLU A 45 -15.76 5.88 0.89
CA GLU A 45 -15.58 7.09 0.09
C GLU A 45 -14.92 8.18 0.93
N ASN A 46 -15.44 8.46 2.14
CA ASN A 46 -14.88 9.47 3.04
C ASN A 46 -13.46 9.14 3.53
N ILE A 47 -13.22 7.89 3.96
CA ILE A 47 -11.92 7.46 4.49
C ILE A 47 -10.97 7.10 3.32
N GLY A 48 -11.53 6.63 2.21
CA GLY A 48 -10.75 6.07 1.13
C GLY A 48 -10.10 7.06 0.21
N ILE A 49 -10.71 8.20 -0.13
CA ILE A 49 -10.13 9.11 -1.13
C ILE A 49 -8.67 9.49 -0.77
N PRO A 50 -8.36 10.06 0.41
CA PRO A 50 -6.98 10.45 0.74
C PRO A 50 -6.04 9.27 0.97
N LEU A 51 -6.49 8.20 1.63
CA LEU A 51 -5.65 7.02 1.91
C LEU A 51 -5.33 6.22 0.64
N LEU A 52 -6.25 6.19 -0.33
CA LEU A 52 -6.09 5.50 -1.60
C LEU A 52 -5.06 6.23 -2.47
N TRP A 53 -5.09 7.56 -2.53
CA TRP A 53 -4.04 8.36 -3.18
C TRP A 53 -2.66 8.15 -2.55
N LEU A 54 -2.57 8.11 -1.22
CA LEU A 54 -1.31 7.84 -0.50
C LEU A 54 -0.80 6.40 -0.72
N SER A 55 -1.70 5.41 -0.74
CA SER A 55 -1.34 4.02 -1.02
C SER A 55 -0.85 3.84 -2.46
N ILE A 56 -1.55 4.42 -3.45
CA ILE A 56 -1.12 4.37 -4.86
C ILE A 56 0.25 5.00 -5.05
N THR A 57 0.47 6.20 -4.50
CA THR A 57 1.76 6.89 -4.65
C THR A 57 2.89 6.13 -3.97
N SER A 58 2.65 5.57 -2.77
CA SER A 58 3.61 4.70 -2.08
C SER A 58 3.91 3.41 -2.85
N LEU A 59 2.89 2.78 -3.46
CA LEU A 59 3.05 1.62 -4.33
C LEU A 59 3.92 1.93 -5.55
N ILE A 60 3.64 3.04 -6.25
CA ILE A 60 4.40 3.48 -7.42
C ILE A 60 5.86 3.71 -7.05
N VAL A 61 6.12 4.42 -5.94
CA VAL A 61 7.49 4.68 -5.47
C VAL A 61 8.19 3.36 -5.10
N GLY A 62 7.52 2.45 -4.38
CA GLY A 62 8.08 1.15 -4.01
C GLY A 62 8.44 0.27 -5.20
N VAL A 63 7.56 0.20 -6.21
CA VAL A 63 7.80 -0.56 -7.45
C VAL A 63 8.93 0.07 -8.27
N LEU A 64 8.95 1.39 -8.44
CA LEU A 64 10.03 2.09 -9.12
C LEU A 64 11.38 1.82 -8.44
N TYR A 65 11.43 1.85 -7.10
CA TYR A 65 12.65 1.58 -6.35
C TYR A 65 13.13 0.13 -6.50
N LEU A 66 12.20 -0.84 -6.57
CA LEU A 66 12.51 -2.24 -6.83
C LEU A 66 13.07 -2.45 -8.25
N ILE A 67 12.43 -1.88 -9.27
CA ILE A 67 12.88 -1.96 -10.66
C ILE A 67 14.27 -1.31 -10.80
N TRP A 68 14.47 -0.13 -10.21
CA TRP A 68 15.78 0.52 -10.21
C TRP A 68 16.83 -0.31 -9.48
N ALA A 69 16.49 -0.89 -8.33
CA ALA A 69 17.39 -1.78 -7.62
C ALA A 69 17.75 -3.02 -8.45
N GLU A 70 16.83 -3.55 -9.25
CA GLU A 70 17.10 -4.71 -10.11
C GLU A 70 17.90 -4.34 -11.37
N VAL A 71 17.54 -3.24 -12.04
CA VAL A 71 18.18 -2.75 -13.28
C VAL A 71 19.57 -2.15 -13.04
N ILE A 72 19.86 -1.66 -11.84
CA ILE A 72 21.18 -1.11 -11.48
C ILE A 72 22.12 -2.18 -10.91
N ASN A 73 21.61 -3.37 -10.58
CA ASN A 73 22.39 -4.53 -10.12
C ASN A 73 22.68 -5.65 -11.16
N PRO A 74 22.63 -5.50 -12.49
CA PRO A 74 23.08 -6.57 -13.39
C PRO A 74 24.62 -6.67 -13.47
N LYS A 75 25.36 -5.78 -12.80
CA LYS A 75 26.84 -5.68 -12.87
C LYS A 75 27.58 -6.48 -11.79
N GLU A 76 26.90 -6.90 -10.72
CA GLU A 76 27.54 -7.60 -9.58
C GLU A 76 27.49 -9.14 -9.72
N ASN A 77 26.71 -9.66 -10.67
CA ASN A 77 26.56 -11.09 -10.95
C ASN A 77 27.29 -11.54 -12.23
N LEU A 78 28.28 -10.78 -12.70
CA LEU A 78 29.13 -11.14 -13.85
C LEU A 78 30.64 -11.13 -13.51
N GLU A 79 31.00 -10.98 -12.23
CA GLU A 79 32.35 -11.19 -11.71
C GLU A 79 32.38 -12.34 -10.68
N ILE A 80 31.81 -13.49 -11.05
CA ILE A 80 32.07 -14.77 -10.37
C ILE A 80 32.53 -15.79 -11.40
#